data_AF-A0A423S1M0-F1
#
_entry.id   AF-A0A423S1M0-F1
#
_cell.length_a   1.000
_cell.length_b   1.000
_cell.length_c   1.000
_cell.angle_alpha   90.00
_cell.angle_beta   90.00
_cell.angle_gamma   90.00
#
_symmetry.space_group_name_H-M   'P 1'
#
loop_
_entity.id
_entity.type
_entity.pdbx_description
1 polymer ?
#
loop_
_entity_poly.entity_id
_entity_poly.type
_entity_poly.pdbx_seq_one_letter_code
_entity_poly.pdbx_strand_id
1 'polypeptide(L)'
;MVYDNITLGALVMIRLTITLSLVLGFSGPALASEPACARKIAEIETQIRYAKEAGNQGRVMGLERAMSAAQAHCTDAGLISEKEKEIDEKQDDINDILDDMREKEKEGRLDKVKKLERKLTHEREELEVLRQELADIKSLTGANSK
;
A
#
# COMPACT_ATOMS: atom_id res chain seq x y z
N MET A 1 -19.01 -30.39 47.43
CA MET A 1 -18.95 -29.77 48.77
C MET A 1 -17.70 -28.88 48.73
N VAL A 2 -17.83 -27.56 48.52
CA VAL A 2 -18.22 -26.54 49.52
C VAL A 2 -17.15 -26.53 50.63
N TYR A 3 -16.12 -25.68 50.51
CA TYR A 3 -16.01 -24.31 51.05
C TYR A 3 -15.90 -24.27 52.57
N ASP A 4 -14.76 -23.75 53.04
CA ASP A 4 -14.53 -22.90 54.24
C ASP A 4 -13.00 -22.90 54.49
N ASN A 5 -12.23 -21.82 54.68
CA ASN A 5 -12.38 -20.36 54.78
C ASN A 5 -10.93 -19.80 54.66
N ILE A 6 -10.57 -18.94 53.70
CA ILE A 6 -10.67 -17.48 53.77
C ILE A 6 -10.28 -16.90 55.14
N THR A 7 -9.06 -16.36 55.22
CA THR A 7 -8.80 -14.96 55.62
C THR A 7 -7.44 -14.55 55.06
N LEU A 8 -7.38 -13.71 54.02
CA LEU A 8 -7.28 -12.25 54.15
C LEU A 8 -5.94 -11.89 54.85
N GLY A 9 -4.89 -11.48 54.17
CA GLY A 9 -4.82 -10.30 53.32
C GLY A 9 -3.67 -9.42 53.84
N ALA A 10 -3.04 -8.69 52.93
CA ALA A 10 -2.13 -7.58 53.21
C ALA A 10 -0.77 -7.90 53.86
N LEU A 11 0.27 -7.95 53.03
CA LEU A 11 1.60 -7.33 53.19
C LEU A 11 2.50 -8.01 52.14
N VAL A 12 2.28 -7.78 50.83
CA VAL A 12 2.94 -6.65 50.14
C VAL A 12 4.07 -6.09 51.00
N MET A 13 5.30 -6.50 50.71
CA MET A 13 6.46 -5.62 50.64
C MET A 13 7.76 -6.44 50.46
N ILE A 14 8.41 -6.21 49.33
CA ILE A 14 9.87 -6.11 49.22
C ILE A 14 10.68 -7.41 49.32
N ARG A 15 10.95 -8.03 48.16
CA ARG A 15 12.32 -8.41 47.81
C ARG A 15 12.59 -8.04 46.35
N LEU A 16 13.23 -6.88 46.23
CA LEU A 16 14.00 -6.39 45.09
C LEU A 16 15.06 -7.44 44.70
N THR A 17 14.88 -8.12 43.57
CA THR A 17 15.99 -8.77 42.85
C THR A 17 15.84 -8.47 41.38
N ILE A 18 16.60 -7.45 40.96
CA ILE A 18 16.85 -7.03 39.60
C ILE A 18 17.71 -8.13 38.94
N THR A 19 17.17 -8.83 37.94
CA THR A 19 17.98 -9.52 36.94
C THR A 19 17.77 -8.84 35.60
N LEU A 20 18.61 -7.82 35.39
CA LEU A 20 18.90 -7.20 34.11
C LEU A 20 19.53 -8.25 33.20
N SER A 21 18.78 -8.72 32.22
CA SER A 21 19.32 -9.44 31.05
C SER A 21 18.66 -8.87 29.81
N LEU A 22 18.99 -7.60 29.55
CA LEU A 22 18.75 -6.93 28.29
C LEU A 22 19.91 -7.28 27.35
N VAL A 23 19.70 -8.25 26.46
CA VAL A 23 20.40 -8.28 25.17
C VAL A 23 19.31 -8.38 24.11
N LEU A 24 18.64 -7.25 23.87
CA LEU A 24 18.02 -7.01 22.59
C LEU A 24 19.17 -6.81 21.60
N GLY A 25 19.46 -7.84 20.82
CA GLY A 25 20.13 -7.64 19.53
C GLY A 25 19.18 -6.87 18.63
N PHE A 26 19.14 -5.55 18.78
CA PHE A 26 18.50 -4.68 17.80
C PHE A 26 19.42 -4.69 16.58
N SER A 27 19.13 -5.59 15.64
CA SER A 27 19.48 -5.37 14.25
C SER A 27 18.80 -4.07 13.85
N GLY A 28 19.55 -2.97 13.95
CA GLY A 28 19.08 -1.68 13.45
C GLY A 28 18.71 -1.87 11.98
N PRO A 29 17.59 -1.28 11.51
CA PRO A 29 17.32 -1.29 10.10
C PRO A 29 18.53 -0.67 9.43
N ALA A 30 19.18 -1.42 8.54
CA ALA A 30 20.02 -0.79 7.54
C ALA A 30 19.12 0.26 6.90
N LEU A 31 19.50 1.54 7.02
CA LEU A 31 18.80 2.63 6.35
C LEU A 31 19.06 2.41 4.85
N ALA A 32 18.26 1.54 4.25
CA ALA A 32 18.15 1.48 2.80
C ALA A 32 17.65 2.87 2.36
N SER A 33 18.32 3.42 1.34
CA SER A 33 17.81 4.61 0.69
C SER A 33 16.48 4.24 0.04
N GLU A 34 15.41 4.99 0.33
CA GLU A 34 14.07 4.79 -0.22
C GLU A 34 13.72 5.95 -1.18
N PRO A 35 14.44 6.11 -2.31
CA PRO A 35 14.28 7.22 -3.23
C PRO A 35 12.89 7.30 -3.88
N ALA A 36 12.26 6.17 -4.18
CA ALA A 36 10.92 6.19 -4.77
C ALA A 36 9.87 6.67 -3.77
N CYS A 37 10.00 6.24 -2.52
CA CYS A 37 9.19 6.70 -1.41
C CYS A 37 9.38 8.19 -1.13
N ALA A 38 10.64 8.66 -1.11
CA ALA A 38 10.94 10.09 -0.96
C ALA A 38 10.28 10.93 -2.07
N ARG A 39 10.31 10.46 -3.32
CA ARG A 39 9.60 11.12 -4.44
C ARG A 39 8.10 11.19 -4.18
N LYS A 40 7.46 10.11 -3.73
CA LYS A 40 6.02 10.08 -3.40
C LYS A 40 5.67 11.10 -2.32
N ILE A 41 6.49 11.22 -1.27
CA ILE A 41 6.28 12.21 -0.21
C ILE A 41 6.37 13.64 -0.76
N ALA A 42 7.40 13.94 -1.55
CA ALA A 42 7.57 15.27 -2.15
C ALA A 42 6.43 15.65 -3.11
N GLU A 43 5.85 14.67 -3.80
CA GLU A 43 4.67 14.87 -4.64
C GLU A 43 3.44 15.22 -3.80
N ILE A 44 3.19 14.48 -2.70
CA ILE A 44 2.08 14.78 -1.78
C ILE A 44 2.22 16.20 -1.21
N GLU A 45 3.41 16.61 -0.79
CA GLU A 45 3.68 17.97 -0.32
C GLU A 45 3.34 19.04 -1.37
N THR A 46 3.74 18.78 -2.62
CA THR A 46 3.41 19.66 -3.75
C THR A 46 1.90 19.75 -3.97
N GLN A 47 1.19 18.63 -3.91
CA GLN A 47 -0.27 18.61 -4.00
C GLN A 47 -0.95 19.34 -2.85
N ILE A 48 -0.39 19.25 -1.62
CA ILE A 48 -0.89 20.00 -0.46
C ILE A 48 -0.76 21.50 -0.72
N ARG A 49 0.40 21.95 -1.21
CA ARG A 49 0.63 23.36 -1.55
C ARG A 49 -0.40 23.86 -2.56
N TYR A 50 -0.59 23.15 -3.67
CA TYR A 50 -1.59 23.53 -4.67
C TYR A 50 -3.02 23.52 -4.12
N ALA A 51 -3.37 22.53 -3.28
CA ALA A 51 -4.69 22.49 -2.65
C ALA A 51 -4.92 23.66 -1.68
N LYS A 52 -3.88 24.11 -0.96
CA LYS A 52 -3.92 25.29 -0.09
C LYS A 52 -4.11 26.57 -0.90
N GLU A 53 -3.35 26.75 -1.98
CA GLU A 53 -3.49 27.90 -2.90
C GLU A 53 -4.87 27.97 -3.54
N ALA A 54 -5.45 26.81 -3.91
CA ALA A 54 -6.79 26.72 -4.45
C ALA A 54 -7.92 26.86 -3.40
N GLY A 55 -7.59 27.00 -2.12
CA GLY A 55 -8.58 27.10 -1.03
C GLY A 55 -9.37 25.80 -0.77
N ASN A 56 -8.91 24.66 -1.27
CA ASN A 56 -9.62 23.38 -1.18
C ASN A 56 -9.26 22.64 0.12
N GLN A 57 -9.86 23.09 1.24
CA GLN A 57 -9.58 22.54 2.57
C GLN A 57 -9.90 21.05 2.70
N GLY A 58 -10.94 20.56 2.02
CA GLY A 58 -11.27 19.13 2.00
C GLY A 58 -10.15 18.28 1.41
N ARG A 59 -9.58 18.71 0.27
CA ARG A 59 -8.43 18.05 -0.36
C ARG A 59 -7.18 18.13 0.52
N VAL A 60 -6.92 19.28 1.13
CA VAL A 60 -5.78 19.46 2.06
C VAL A 60 -5.82 18.43 3.18
N MET A 61 -6.95 18.28 3.88
CA MET A 61 -7.08 17.30 4.97
C MET A 61 -6.84 15.86 4.50
N GLY A 62 -7.34 15.50 3.31
CA GLY A 62 -7.09 14.18 2.72
C GLY A 62 -5.61 13.95 2.44
N LEU A 63 -4.94 14.93 1.83
CA LEU A 63 -3.52 14.85 1.51
C LEU A 63 -2.62 14.85 2.75
N GLU A 64 -2.97 15.60 3.81
CA GLU A 64 -2.22 15.58 5.08
C GLU A 64 -2.30 14.21 5.77
N ARG A 65 -3.46 13.52 5.67
CA ARG A 65 -3.56 12.11 6.12
C ARG A 65 -2.71 11.18 5.28
N ALA A 66 -2.74 11.34 3.95
CA ALA A 66 -1.90 10.55 3.05
C ALA A 66 -0.40 10.77 3.30
N MET A 67 0.00 12.02 3.58
CA MET A 67 1.36 12.39 3.95
C MET A 67 1.80 11.71 5.24
N SER A 68 0.96 11.75 6.29
CA SER A 68 1.24 11.08 7.56
C SER A 68 1.37 9.57 7.40
N ALA A 69 0.50 8.94 6.60
CA ALA A 69 0.59 7.51 6.30
C ALA A 69 1.88 7.17 5.52
N ALA A 70 2.25 8.00 4.53
CA ALA A 70 3.47 7.82 3.76
C ALA A 70 4.71 7.94 4.68
N GLN A 71 4.79 8.97 5.51
CA GLN A 71 5.91 9.13 6.45
C GLN A 71 6.05 7.96 7.44
N ALA A 72 4.94 7.31 7.80
CA ALA A 72 4.96 6.21 8.75
C ALA A 72 5.29 4.84 8.12
N HIS A 73 4.88 4.60 6.87
CA HIS A 73 4.81 3.24 6.32
C HIS A 73 5.33 3.07 4.89
N CYS A 74 5.67 4.16 4.19
CA CYS A 74 6.10 4.06 2.80
C CYS A 74 7.51 3.45 2.71
N THR A 75 7.65 2.51 1.77
CA THR A 75 8.91 1.87 1.38
C THR A 75 8.87 1.63 -0.13
N ASP A 76 10.01 1.67 -0.79
CA ASP A 76 10.22 1.37 -2.20
C ASP A 76 9.76 -0.05 -2.53
N ALA A 77 10.12 -1.02 -1.69
CA ALA A 77 9.66 -2.40 -1.83
C ALA A 77 8.14 -2.50 -1.71
N GLY A 78 7.54 -1.76 -0.77
CA GLY A 78 6.08 -1.66 -0.63
C GLY A 78 5.40 -1.07 -1.87
N LEU A 79 5.96 0.01 -2.43
CA LEU A 79 5.43 0.63 -3.66
C LEU A 79 5.53 -0.30 -4.88
N ILE A 80 6.63 -1.03 -5.02
CA ILE A 80 6.80 -2.04 -6.07
C ILE A 80 5.75 -3.13 -5.92
N SER A 81 5.60 -3.68 -4.71
CA SER A 81 4.65 -4.77 -4.43
C SER A 81 3.20 -4.33 -4.63
N GLU A 82 2.84 -3.11 -4.23
CA GLU A 82 1.51 -2.55 -4.43
C GLU A 82 1.21 -2.45 -5.94
N LYS A 83 2.16 -1.94 -6.73
CA LYS A 83 1.99 -1.81 -8.19
C LYS A 83 1.98 -3.13 -8.93
N GLU A 84 2.78 -4.11 -8.51
CA GLU A 84 2.73 -5.47 -9.06
C GLU A 84 1.36 -6.12 -8.81
N LYS A 85 0.80 -5.94 -7.60
CA LYS A 85 -0.55 -6.42 -7.29
C LYS A 85 -1.63 -5.76 -8.14
N GLU A 86 -1.54 -4.44 -8.36
CA GLU A 86 -2.47 -3.72 -9.26
C GLU A 86 -2.39 -4.23 -10.71
N ILE A 87 -1.18 -4.56 -11.20
CA ILE A 87 -0.96 -5.15 -12.52
C ILE A 87 -1.61 -6.53 -12.62
N ASP A 88 -1.43 -7.38 -11.61
CA ASP A 88 -2.00 -8.72 -11.56
C ASP A 88 -3.53 -8.65 -11.57
N GLU A 89 -4.13 -7.81 -10.71
CA GLU A 89 -5.58 -7.57 -10.68
C GLU A 89 -6.10 -7.06 -12.02
N LYS A 90 -5.37 -6.13 -12.67
CA LYS A 90 -5.75 -5.63 -14.00
C LYS A 90 -5.65 -6.70 -15.09
N GLN A 91 -4.70 -7.62 -14.98
CA GLN A 91 -4.55 -8.73 -15.90
C GLN A 91 -5.70 -9.75 -15.75
N ASP A 92 -6.17 -9.96 -14.52
CA ASP A 92 -7.37 -10.75 -14.22
C ASP A 92 -8.64 -10.10 -14.80
N ASP A 93 -8.83 -8.79 -14.62
CA ASP A 93 -9.94 -8.04 -15.25
C ASP A 93 -9.97 -8.23 -16.78
N ILE A 94 -8.80 -8.21 -17.42
CA ILE A 94 -8.66 -8.44 -18.86
C ILE A 94 -9.06 -9.87 -19.24
N ASN A 95 -8.66 -10.86 -18.46
CA ASN A 95 -9.02 -12.26 -18.70
C ASN A 95 -10.53 -12.47 -18.57
N ASP A 96 -11.15 -11.89 -17.55
CA ASP A 96 -12.60 -11.93 -17.35
C ASP A 96 -13.35 -11.32 -18.55
N ILE A 97 -12.88 -10.18 -19.07
CA ILE A 97 -13.47 -9.56 -20.27
C ILE A 97 -13.35 -10.47 -21.49
N LEU A 98 -12.21 -11.15 -21.68
CA LEU A 98 -12.00 -12.07 -22.81
C LEU A 98 -12.91 -13.30 -22.73
N ASP A 99 -13.14 -13.82 -21.53
CA ASP A 99 -14.06 -14.93 -21.30
C ASP A 99 -15.52 -14.51 -21.51
N ASP A 100 -15.92 -13.34 -20.99
CA ASP A 100 -17.22 -12.72 -21.25
C ASP A 100 -17.46 -12.51 -22.75
N MET A 101 -16.45 -12.03 -23.49
CA MET A 101 -16.52 -11.87 -24.94
C MET A 101 -16.82 -13.20 -25.63
N ARG A 102 -16.09 -14.27 -25.27
CA ARG A 102 -16.29 -15.61 -25.82
C ARG A 102 -17.68 -16.16 -25.54
N GLU A 103 -18.24 -15.87 -24.36
CA GLU A 103 -19.62 -16.23 -24.03
C GLU A 103 -20.62 -15.46 -24.92
N LYS A 104 -20.46 -14.14 -25.06
CA LYS A 104 -21.38 -13.31 -25.83
C LYS A 104 -21.31 -13.56 -27.33
N GLU A 105 -20.16 -13.99 -27.84
CA GLU A 105 -20.01 -14.51 -29.20
C GLU A 105 -20.86 -15.78 -29.43
N LYS A 106 -20.80 -16.75 -28.51
CA LYS A 106 -21.62 -17.97 -28.58
C LYS A 106 -23.11 -17.69 -28.48
N GLU A 107 -23.50 -16.67 -27.71
CA GLU A 107 -24.89 -16.20 -27.61
C GLU A 107 -25.35 -15.40 -28.85
N GLY A 108 -24.45 -15.07 -29.79
CA GLY A 108 -24.77 -14.23 -30.96
C GLY A 108 -25.02 -12.75 -30.62
N ARG A 109 -24.57 -12.29 -29.45
CA ARG A 109 -24.83 -10.93 -28.93
C ARG A 109 -23.73 -9.96 -29.31
N LEU A 110 -23.64 -9.67 -30.60
CA LEU A 110 -22.58 -8.83 -31.18
C LEU A 110 -22.55 -7.40 -30.63
N ASP A 111 -23.69 -6.85 -30.21
CA ASP A 111 -23.77 -5.54 -29.55
C ASP A 111 -23.00 -5.52 -28.21
N LYS A 112 -23.07 -6.62 -27.45
CA LYS A 112 -22.35 -6.79 -26.19
C LYS A 112 -20.88 -7.03 -26.41
N VAL A 113 -20.51 -7.86 -27.39
CA VAL A 113 -19.10 -8.06 -27.79
C VAL A 113 -18.45 -6.73 -28.12
N LYS A 114 -19.08 -5.89 -28.94
CA LYS A 114 -18.54 -4.55 -29.28
C LYS A 114 -18.38 -3.64 -28.06
N LYS A 115 -19.22 -3.78 -27.02
CA LYS A 115 -19.07 -3.02 -25.76
C LYS A 115 -17.87 -3.53 -24.96
N LEU A 116 -17.69 -4.85 -24.90
CA LEU A 116 -16.58 -5.49 -24.22
C LEU A 116 -15.24 -5.20 -24.91
N GLU A 117 -15.19 -5.12 -26.24
CA GLU A 117 -13.98 -4.69 -26.97
C GLU A 117 -13.49 -3.31 -26.54
N ARG A 118 -14.42 -2.35 -26.37
CA ARG A 118 -14.07 -1.00 -25.87
C ARG A 118 -13.54 -1.05 -24.45
N LYS A 119 -14.16 -1.89 -23.59
CA LYS A 119 -13.69 -2.09 -22.22
C LYS A 119 -12.29 -2.72 -22.22
N LEU A 120 -12.07 -3.76 -23.03
CA LEU A 120 -10.78 -4.43 -23.19
C LEU A 120 -9.68 -3.48 -23.64
N THR A 121 -9.95 -2.59 -24.60
CA THR A 121 -8.99 -1.56 -25.01
C THR A 121 -8.63 -0.65 -23.84
N HIS A 122 -9.62 -0.17 -23.09
CA HIS A 122 -9.39 0.68 -21.93
C HIS A 122 -8.57 -0.02 -20.83
N GLU A 123 -8.93 -1.26 -20.46
CA GLU A 123 -8.15 -2.01 -19.44
C GLU A 123 -6.71 -2.28 -19.89
N ARG A 124 -6.47 -2.50 -21.19
CA ARG A 124 -5.12 -2.67 -21.74
C ARG A 124 -4.32 -1.38 -21.70
N GLU A 125 -4.94 -0.24 -21.98
CA GLU A 125 -4.29 1.07 -21.85
C GLU A 125 -3.91 1.34 -20.39
N GLU A 126 -4.81 1.06 -19.44
CA GLU A 126 -4.50 1.19 -18.00
C GLU A 126 -3.40 0.23 -17.55
N LEU A 127 -3.39 -1.02 -18.03
CA LEU A 127 -2.32 -1.98 -17.75
C LEU A 127 -0.94 -1.47 -18.19
N GLU A 128 -0.85 -0.86 -19.38
CA GLU A 128 0.40 -0.29 -19.86
C GLU A 128 0.84 0.92 -19.03
N VAL A 129 -0.09 1.76 -18.56
CA VAL A 129 0.21 2.84 -17.62
C VAL A 129 0.78 2.27 -16.31
N LEU A 130 0.15 1.26 -15.72
CA LEU A 130 0.63 0.63 -14.49
C LEU A 130 2.03 0.01 -14.66
N ARG A 131 2.30 -0.63 -15.80
CA ARG A 131 3.62 -1.16 -16.14
C ARG A 131 4.68 -0.06 -16.24
N GLN A 132 4.32 1.07 -16.85
CA GLN A 132 5.23 2.21 -16.94
C GLN A 132 5.50 2.82 -15.56
N GLU A 133 4.48 2.99 -14.72
CA GLU A 133 4.64 3.48 -13.34
C GLU A 133 5.55 2.56 -12.52
N LEU A 134 5.37 1.23 -12.65
CA LEU A 134 6.24 0.25 -11.99
C LEU A 134 7.69 0.36 -12.49
N ALA A 135 7.90 0.52 -13.79
CA ALA A 135 9.22 0.71 -14.37
C ALA A 135 9.89 1.99 -13.84
N ASP A 136 9.14 3.08 -13.75
CA ASP A 136 9.62 4.34 -13.21
C ASP A 136 10.01 4.21 -11.74
N ILE A 137 9.19 3.54 -10.91
CA ILE A 137 9.53 3.25 -9.50
C ILE A 137 10.82 2.44 -9.44
N LYS A 138 10.93 1.34 -10.19
CA LYS A 138 12.13 0.48 -10.22
C LYS A 138 13.37 1.27 -10.66
N SER A 139 13.25 2.18 -11.62
CA SER A 139 14.36 3.02 -12.09
C SER A 139 14.95 3.90 -10.97
N LEU A 140 14.12 4.42 -10.06
CA LEU A 140 14.56 5.23 -8.93
C LEU A 140 15.31 4.40 -7.89
N THR A 141 14.86 3.18 -7.64
CA THR A 141 15.50 2.26 -6.68
C THR A 141 16.88 1.80 -7.16
N GLY A 142 17.04 1.54 -8.46
CA GLY A 142 18.29 1.04 -9.05
C GLY A 142 19.36 2.11 -9.32
N ALA A 143 18.96 3.37 -9.53
CA ALA A 143 19.87 4.46 -9.85
C ALA A 143 20.76 4.92 -8.67
N ASN A 144 20.38 4.61 -7.43
CA ASN A 144 21.09 5.05 -6.23
C ASN A 144 22.15 4.05 -5.71
N SER A 145 22.46 3.01 -6.50
CA SER A 145 23.46 1.99 -6.15
C SER A 145 24.81 2.17 -6.88
N LYS A 146 25.11 3.37 -7.41
CA LYS A 146 26.36 3.65 -8.13
C LYS A 146 27.07 4.89 -7.63
#